data_AF-A0A1A8GM65-F1
#
_entry.id   AF-A0A1A8GM65-F1
#
_cell.length_a   1.000
_cell.length_b   1.000
_cell.length_c   1.000
_cell.angle_alpha   90.00
_cell.angle_beta   90.00
_cell.angle_gamma   90.00
#
_symmetry.space_group_name_H-M   'P 1'
#
loop_
_entity.id
_entity.type
_entity.pdbx_description
1 polymer ?
#
loop_
_entity_poly.entity_id
_entity_poly.type
_entity_poly.pdbx_seq_one_letter_code
_entity_poly.pdbx_strand_id
1 'polypeptide(L)' 'FILGNLWDVTDRDIDRFTKALLESWLSAGPGAALLDHMSSSRQATHLKYLIGAAPVTYGLPVHLR' A
#
# COMPACT_ATOMS: atom_id res chain seq x y z
N PHE A 1 -5.97 -9.36 8.89
CA PHE A 1 -4.97 -8.66 8.08
C PHE A 1 -4.94 -7.21 8.52
N ILE A 2 -3.74 -6.66 8.72
CA ILE A 2 -3.55 -5.28 9.17
C ILE A 2 -2.46 -4.66 8.28
N LEU A 3 -2.73 -3.47 7.75
CA LEU A 3 -1.77 -2.60 7.09
C LEU A 3 -1.49 -1.43 8.05
N GLY A 4 -0.22 -1.18 8.36
CA GLY A 4 0.18 -0.10 9.26
C GLY A 4 1.54 0.47 8.89
N ASN A 5 1.92 1.58 9.51
CA ASN A 5 3.22 2.22 9.29
C ASN A 5 4.17 1.90 10.46
N LEU A 6 5.44 1.66 10.15
CA LEU A 6 6.48 1.38 11.16
C LEU A 6 6.89 2.62 11.97
N TRP A 7 6.70 3.82 11.42
CA TRP A 7 7.04 5.11 12.02
C TRP A 7 6.13 6.21 11.46
N ASP A 8 6.26 7.42 12.00
CA ASP A 8 5.46 8.58 11.59
C ASP A 8 5.77 9.02 10.15
N VAL A 9 4.70 9.25 9.38
CA VAL A 9 4.77 9.64 7.97
C VAL A 9 4.00 10.94 7.75
N THR A 10 4.29 11.64 6.66
CA THR A 10 3.57 12.87 6.31
C THR A 10 2.32 12.56 5.48
N ASP A 11 1.24 13.29 5.75
CA ASP A 11 -0.09 13.08 5.17
C ASP A 11 -0.06 12.98 3.63
N ARG A 12 0.58 13.95 2.98
CA ARG A 12 0.53 14.06 1.51
C ARG A 12 1.16 12.87 0.78
N ASP A 13 2.21 12.28 1.33
CA ASP A 13 2.88 11.15 0.69
C ASP A 13 2.21 9.82 1.06
N ILE A 14 1.69 9.67 2.28
CA ILE A 14 0.93 8.46 2.63
C ILE A 14 -0.43 8.41 1.90
N ASP A 15 -1.04 9.56 1.61
CA ASP A 15 -2.22 9.65 0.76
C ASP A 15 -1.95 9.19 -0.67
N ARG A 16 -0.77 9.54 -1.23
CA ARG A 16 -0.35 9.05 -2.56
C ARG A 16 -0.16 7.55 -2.57
N PHE A 17 0.47 6.98 -1.54
CA PHE A 17 0.60 5.54 -1.38
C PHE A 17 -0.78 4.87 -1.32
N THR A 18 -1.66 5.36 -0.46
CA THR A 18 -2.99 4.79 -0.22
C THR A 18 -3.85 4.85 -1.48
N LYS A 19 -3.83 5.98 -2.17
CA LYS A 19 -4.51 6.15 -3.45
C LYS A 19 -4.00 5.16 -4.49
N ALA A 20 -2.68 5.08 -4.69
CA ALA A 20 -2.09 4.16 -5.66
C ALA A 20 -2.39 2.68 -5.34
N LEU A 21 -2.39 2.31 -4.05
CA LEU A 21 -2.74 0.97 -3.59
C LEU A 21 -4.20 0.62 -3.91
N LEU A 22 -5.13 1.50 -3.54
CA LEU A 22 -6.56 1.26 -3.76
C LEU A 22 -6.89 1.27 -5.26
N GLU A 23 -6.36 2.21 -6.02
CA GLU A 23 -6.59 2.27 -7.48
C GLU A 23 -6.05 1.03 -8.19
N SER A 24 -4.83 0.60 -7.86
CA SER A 24 -4.23 -0.58 -8.49
C SER A 24 -4.94 -1.87 -8.09
N TRP A 25 -5.30 -2.02 -6.82
CA TRP A 25 -5.92 -3.24 -6.31
C TRP A 25 -7.38 -3.38 -6.73
N LEU A 26 -8.19 -2.32 -6.60
CA LEU A 26 -9.61 -2.36 -6.96
C LEU A 26 -9.83 -2.51 -8.46
N SER A 27 -8.88 -2.03 -9.29
CA SER A 27 -8.93 -2.21 -10.74
C SER A 27 -8.50 -3.60 -11.20
N ALA A 28 -7.85 -4.40 -10.34
CA ALA A 28 -7.36 -5.73 -10.70
C ALA A 28 -8.44 -6.83 -10.69
N GLY A 29 -9.62 -6.53 -10.13
CA GLY A 29 -10.78 -7.42 -10.14
C GLY A 29 -10.75 -8.52 -9.07
N PRO A 30 -11.77 -9.41 -9.08
CA PRO A 30 -11.93 -10.45 -8.05
C PRO A 30 -10.74 -11.41 -7.99
N GLY A 31 -10.31 -11.75 -6.79
CA GLY A 31 -9.16 -12.63 -6.55
C GLY A 31 -7.80 -11.94 -6.57
N ALA A 32 -7.72 -10.63 -6.85
CA ALA A 32 -6.46 -9.90 -6.78
C ALA A 32 -5.92 -9.85 -5.34
N ALA A 33 -4.67 -10.26 -5.13
CA ALA A 33 -4.04 -10.23 -3.82
C ALA A 33 -3.51 -8.83 -3.51
N LEU A 34 -3.87 -8.28 -2.35
CA LEU A 34 -3.43 -6.94 -1.94
C LEU A 34 -1.90 -6.79 -1.92
N LEU A 35 -1.19 -7.87 -1.58
CA LEU A 35 0.27 -7.88 -1.47
C LEU A 35 0.98 -7.60 -2.80
N ASP A 36 0.39 -7.99 -3.93
CA ASP A 36 0.99 -7.78 -5.26
C ASP A 36 1.04 -6.29 -5.62
N HIS A 37 0.12 -5.50 -5.08
CA HIS A 37 0.01 -4.06 -5.34
C HIS A 37 0.84 -3.21 -4.36
N MET A 38 1.31 -3.79 -3.25
CA MET A 38 2.10 -3.05 -2.25
C MET A 38 3.38 -2.46 -2.85
N SER A 39 4.12 -3.24 -3.65
CA SER A 39 5.43 -2.82 -4.17
C SER A 39 5.33 -1.58 -5.06
N SER A 40 4.36 -1.57 -6.00
CA SER A 40 4.14 -0.44 -6.89
C SER A 40 3.64 0.80 -6.15
N SER A 41 2.74 0.63 -5.17
CA SER A 41 2.22 1.75 -4.37
C SER A 41 3.29 2.45 -3.54
N ARG A 42 4.26 1.71 -3.00
CA ARG A 42 5.41 2.31 -2.29
C ARG A 42 6.20 3.26 -3.17
N GLN A 43 6.30 2.97 -4.47
CA GLN A 43 7.01 3.79 -5.45
C GLN A 43 6.26 5.07 -5.84
N ALA A 44 4.96 5.19 -5.51
CA ALA A 44 4.17 6.40 -5.78
C ALA A 44 4.47 7.56 -4.82
N THR A 45 5.13 7.27 -3.69
CA THR A 45 5.57 8.29 -2.72
C THR A 45 6.77 9.08 -3.27
N HIS A 46 6.88 10.38 -2.94
CA HIS A 46 8.06 11.15 -3.28
C HIS A 46 9.27 10.69 -2.47
N LEU A 47 9.10 10.52 -1.15
CA LEU A 47 10.13 10.01 -0.26
C LEU A 47 10.04 8.49 -0.14
N LYS A 48 10.56 7.79 -1.15
CA LYS A 48 10.48 6.32 -1.29
C LYS A 48 10.94 5.53 -0.06
N TYR A 49 11.97 6.00 0.62
CA TYR A 49 12.55 5.30 1.77
C TYR A 49 12.05 5.83 3.10
N LEU A 50 11.72 7.12 3.19
CA LEU A 50 11.20 7.69 4.43
C LEU A 50 9.71 7.37 4.63
N ILE A 51 8.93 7.36 3.55
CA ILE A 51 7.48 7.16 3.62
C ILE A 51 7.09 5.91 2.87
N GLY A 52 7.59 5.69 1.65
CA GLY A 52 7.30 4.47 0.90
C GLY A 52 7.76 3.18 1.58
N ALA A 53 8.76 3.21 2.46
CA ALA A 53 9.20 2.02 3.19
C ALA A 53 8.49 1.80 4.53
N ALA A 54 7.72 2.77 5.02
CA ALA A 54 7.03 2.68 6.30
C ALA A 54 5.84 1.67 6.30
N PRO A 55 5.03 1.56 5.22
CA PRO A 55 3.89 0.64 5.18
C PRO A 55 4.31 -0.83 5.22
N VAL A 56 3.82 -1.53 6.24
CA VAL A 56 3.99 -2.97 6.46
C VAL A 56 2.65 -3.65 6.63
N THR A 57 2.60 -4.93 6.24
CA THR A 57 1.39 -5.76 6.33
C THR A 57 1.62 -6.94 7.26
N TYR A 58 0.64 -7.23 8.11
CA TYR A 58 0.65 -8.35 9.04
C TYR A 58 -0.61 -9.21 8.87
N GLY A 59 -0.41 -10.53 8.85
CA GLY A 59 -1.49 -11.53 8.76
C GLY A 59 -1.42 -12.37 7.48
N LEU A 60 -2.59 -12.88 7.07
CA LEU A 60 -2.74 -13.74 5.89
C LEU A 60 -3.00 -12.91 4.61
N PRO A 61 -2.66 -13.43 3.41
CA PRO A 61 -2.98 -12.78 2.15
C PRO A 61 -4.49 -12.50 2.00
N VAL A 62 -4.83 -11.24 1.71
CA VAL A 62 -6.21 -10.79 1.46
C VAL A 62 -6.42 -10.61 -0.03
N HIS A 63 -7.55 -11.12 -0.51
CA HIS A 63 -7.95 -11.05 -1.90
C HIS A 63 -9.23 -10.22 -2.02
N LEU A 64 -9.36 -9.48 -3.13
CA LEU A 64 -10.57 -8.75 -3.46
C LEU A 64 -11.71 -9.74 -3.75
N ARG A 65 -12.90 -9.48 -3.21
CA ARG A 65 -14.11 -10.28 -3.46
C ARG A 65 -14.95 -9.68 -4.58
#